data_AF-H2QXF9-F1
#
_entry.id   AF-H2QXF9-F1
#
_cell.length_a   1.000
_cell.length_b   1.000
_cell.length_c   1.000
_cell.angle_alpha   90.00
_cell.angle_beta   90.00
_cell.angle_gamma   90.00
#
_symmetry.space_group_name_H-M   'P 1'
#
loop_
_entity.id
_entity.type
_entity.pdbx_description
1 polymer ?
#
loop_
_entity_poly.entity_id
_entity_poly.type
_entity_poly.pdbx_seq_one_letter_code
_entity_poly.pdbx_strand_id
1 'polypeptide(L)'
;MAAAVAAAPGALGSLHAGGARLVAACSAWLCPGLRLPGSLAGRRVGPAIWAQGWVPAAGGPAPKRGYSSEVKTEDELRVRHLEEENRGIVVLGINRAYGKNSLSKNLIKMLSKAVDALKSDKKVRTIIIRSEVPGIFCAGADLKERAKMSSSEVGPFVSKIRAVINDIANLPVPTIAAIDGLALGGGLELALACDIRVAASSAKMGLVETKLAIIPGGGGTQRLPRAIGMSLAKELIFSARVLDGQEAKAVGLIIVLTFLTYLIFYRLEGLLAFKEKRPPRYKGE
;
A
#
# COMPACT_ATOMS: atom_id res chain seq x y z
N MET A 1 -26.25 48.35 -17.50
CA MET A 1 -25.07 49.23 -17.58
C MET A 1 -23.85 48.33 -17.71
N ALA A 2 -23.38 48.15 -18.94
CA ALA A 2 -22.21 47.37 -19.28
C ALA A 2 -21.00 48.32 -19.34
N ALA A 3 -19.83 47.86 -18.89
CA ALA A 3 -18.56 48.47 -19.25
C ALA A 3 -17.54 47.35 -19.47
N ALA A 4 -17.46 46.92 -20.72
CA ALA A 4 -16.33 46.23 -21.31
C ALA A 4 -15.30 47.28 -21.74
N VAL A 5 -14.01 47.00 -21.56
CA VAL A 5 -12.94 47.71 -22.29
C VAL A 5 -12.04 46.63 -22.90
N ALA A 6 -11.86 46.74 -24.22
CA ALA A 6 -11.06 45.86 -25.05
C ALA A 6 -10.07 46.69 -25.88
N ALA A 7 -9.06 45.99 -26.43
CA ALA A 7 -8.09 46.35 -27.47
C ALA A 7 -6.80 47.09 -26.99
N ALA A 8 -5.59 46.83 -27.49
CA ALA A 8 -5.11 46.03 -28.63
C ALA A 8 -3.60 45.66 -28.47
N PRO A 9 -3.03 44.79 -29.33
CA PRO A 9 -1.69 44.20 -29.20
C PRO A 9 -0.60 44.95 -30.01
N GLY A 10 0.66 44.80 -29.61
CA GLY A 10 1.80 45.42 -30.28
C GLY A 10 3.06 44.55 -30.36
N ALA A 11 3.45 44.28 -31.61
CA ALA A 11 4.80 44.05 -32.15
C ALA A 11 5.60 42.78 -31.80
N LEU A 12 5.66 41.89 -32.80
CA LEU A 12 6.79 40.99 -33.06
C LEU A 12 8.10 41.78 -33.24
N GLY A 13 9.17 41.30 -32.62
CA GLY A 13 10.55 41.69 -32.93
C GLY A 13 11.44 40.45 -32.92
N SER A 14 11.73 39.92 -34.11
CA SER A 14 12.75 38.89 -34.34
C SER A 14 14.11 39.56 -34.56
N LEU A 15 15.12 39.22 -33.76
CA LEU A 15 16.52 39.52 -34.06
C LEU A 15 17.37 38.26 -33.96
N HIS A 16 18.22 38.11 -34.97
CA HIS A 16 19.07 36.98 -35.28
C HIS A 16 20.30 36.87 -34.36
N ALA A 17 20.75 35.62 -34.28
CA ALA A 17 22.01 35.05 -33.81
C ALA A 17 23.25 35.96 -33.63
N GLY A 18 23.94 35.75 -32.51
CA GLY A 18 25.35 36.10 -32.29
C GLY A 18 25.90 35.23 -31.15
N GLY A 19 26.86 34.37 -31.46
CA GLY A 19 27.30 33.28 -30.59
C GLY A 19 28.09 33.70 -29.36
N ALA A 20 27.96 32.89 -28.30
CA ALA A 20 29.00 32.75 -27.28
C ALA A 20 28.92 31.33 -26.71
N ARG A 21 29.96 30.54 -26.98
CA ARG A 21 30.24 29.27 -26.29
C ARG A 21 30.66 29.61 -24.87
N LEU A 22 29.89 29.18 -23.87
CA LEU A 22 30.35 29.13 -22.49
C LEU A 22 30.78 27.70 -22.18
N VAL A 23 32.09 27.49 -22.31
CA VAL A 23 32.81 26.35 -21.74
C VAL A 23 33.05 26.67 -20.27
N ALA A 24 32.47 25.89 -19.36
CA ALA A 24 32.87 25.88 -17.96
C ALA A 24 33.66 24.60 -17.70
N ALA A 25 34.99 24.75 -17.70
CA ALA A 25 35.96 23.80 -17.18
C ALA A 25 36.71 24.46 -16.04
N CYS A 26 36.79 23.78 -14.89
CA CYS A 26 37.87 23.79 -13.88
C CYS A 26 37.33 23.14 -12.60
N SER A 27 37.75 21.91 -12.28
CA SER A 27 38.94 21.56 -11.47
C SER A 27 38.47 21.21 -10.05
N ALA A 28 38.29 19.93 -9.71
CA ALA A 28 39.34 19.02 -9.26
C ALA A 28 40.22 19.64 -8.15
N TRP A 29 39.79 19.46 -6.90
CA TRP A 29 40.67 19.49 -5.74
C TRP A 29 40.78 18.06 -5.19
N LEU A 30 41.99 17.53 -5.31
CA LEU A 30 42.45 16.30 -4.70
C LEU A 30 42.76 16.56 -3.23
N CYS A 31 42.36 15.65 -2.35
CA CYS A 31 43.16 15.28 -1.18
C CYS A 31 43.06 13.77 -0.95
N PRO A 32 44.11 13.16 -0.37
CA PRO A 32 44.51 11.79 -0.67
C PRO A 32 44.17 10.81 0.46
N GLY A 33 44.02 9.54 0.09
CA GLY A 33 44.19 8.42 1.00
C GLY A 33 42.90 7.73 1.42
N LEU A 34 42.53 6.67 0.70
CA LEU A 34 42.27 5.37 1.31
C LEU A 34 42.43 4.30 0.23
N ARG A 35 43.31 3.33 0.50
CA ARG A 35 43.62 2.20 -0.38
C ARG A 35 42.41 1.27 -0.46
N LEU A 36 42.02 0.90 -1.67
CA LEU A 36 41.19 -0.28 -1.93
C LEU A 36 42.10 -1.52 -1.94
N PRO A 37 41.77 -2.61 -1.22
CA PRO A 37 42.42 -3.88 -1.45
C PRO A 37 41.79 -4.58 -2.67
N GLY A 38 42.61 -4.71 -3.73
CA GLY A 38 42.99 -6.00 -4.29
C GLY A 38 41.89 -6.96 -4.75
N SER A 39 41.61 -6.88 -6.05
CA SER A 39 41.44 -8.02 -6.98
C SER A 39 41.85 -9.39 -6.43
N LEU A 40 40.90 -10.33 -6.36
CA LEU A 40 41.15 -11.75 -6.57
C LEU A 40 40.42 -12.19 -7.84
N ALA A 41 41.22 -12.35 -8.89
CA ALA A 41 40.83 -13.00 -10.12
C ALA A 41 40.53 -14.49 -9.87
N GLY A 42 39.46 -14.96 -10.52
CA GLY A 42 39.48 -16.23 -11.23
C GLY A 42 39.14 -17.50 -10.45
N ARG A 43 37.87 -17.91 -10.51
CA ARG A 43 37.53 -19.28 -10.92
C ARG A 43 36.40 -19.27 -11.93
N ARG A 44 36.74 -19.55 -13.19
CA ARG A 44 35.79 -19.97 -14.22
C ARG A 44 35.38 -21.41 -13.88
N VAL A 45 34.09 -21.65 -13.73
CA VAL A 45 33.54 -23.01 -13.79
C VAL A 45 32.89 -23.13 -15.17
N GLY A 46 33.47 -23.96 -16.03
CA GLY A 46 32.96 -24.23 -17.38
C GLY A 46 31.69 -25.08 -17.33
N PRO A 47 30.91 -25.11 -18.43
CA PRO A 47 29.71 -25.92 -18.52
C PRO A 47 30.04 -27.30 -19.11
N ALA A 48 29.68 -28.38 -18.42
CA ALA A 48 29.28 -29.62 -19.06
C ALA A 48 28.38 -30.43 -18.11
N ILE A 49 27.13 -30.75 -18.50
CA ILE A 49 26.60 -32.10 -18.88
C ILE A 49 26.96 -33.13 -17.78
N TRP A 50 26.04 -33.79 -17.09
CA TRP A 50 25.38 -35.03 -17.50
C TRP A 50 24.00 -35.18 -16.84
N ALA A 51 23.02 -35.46 -17.69
CA ALA A 51 21.73 -36.02 -17.32
C ALA A 51 21.92 -37.45 -16.79
N GLN A 52 21.49 -37.67 -15.55
CA GLN A 52 20.96 -38.93 -15.02
C GLN A 52 19.96 -38.51 -13.93
N GLY A 53 18.66 -38.66 -14.13
CA GLY A 53 17.97 -39.95 -14.04
C GLY A 53 17.15 -39.95 -12.75
N TRP A 54 16.15 -39.06 -12.66
CA TRP A 54 15.21 -39.08 -11.53
C TRP A 54 14.08 -40.05 -11.84
N VAL A 55 14.08 -41.19 -11.17
CA VAL A 55 12.99 -42.17 -11.21
C VAL A 55 11.83 -41.62 -10.35
N PRO A 56 10.60 -41.48 -10.87
CA PRO A 56 9.47 -41.15 -10.02
C PRO A 56 9.02 -42.42 -9.28
N ALA A 57 9.10 -42.39 -7.95
CA ALA A 57 8.45 -43.40 -7.13
C ALA A 57 6.92 -43.32 -7.32
N ALA A 58 6.30 -44.48 -7.51
CA ALA A 58 4.89 -44.66 -7.79
C ALA A 58 3.98 -43.88 -6.80
N GLY A 59 3.04 -43.13 -7.38
CA GLY A 59 2.08 -42.32 -6.65
C GLY A 59 1.05 -43.15 -5.89
N GLY A 60 1.06 -43.02 -4.56
CA GLY A 60 -0.13 -43.22 -3.75
C GLY A 60 -1.05 -41.99 -3.86
N PRO A 61 -2.38 -42.15 -3.81
CA PRO A 61 -3.29 -41.01 -3.91
C PRO A 61 -3.11 -40.11 -2.70
N ALA A 62 -2.59 -38.90 -2.93
CA ALA A 62 -2.61 -37.83 -1.94
C ALA A 62 -4.07 -37.56 -1.54
N PRO A 63 -4.40 -37.40 -0.25
CA PRO A 63 -5.75 -37.09 0.15
C PRO A 63 -6.16 -35.76 -0.46
N LYS A 64 -7.14 -35.80 -1.38
CA LYS A 64 -7.81 -34.61 -1.90
C LYS A 64 -8.47 -33.90 -0.71
N ARG A 65 -7.79 -32.89 -0.15
CA ARG A 65 -8.48 -31.89 0.67
C ARG A 65 -9.42 -31.15 -0.26
N GLY A 66 -10.70 -31.53 -0.21
CA GLY A 66 -11.76 -30.79 -0.84
C GLY A 66 -11.76 -29.37 -0.28
N TYR A 67 -11.38 -28.41 -1.11
CA TYR A 67 -11.71 -27.02 -0.85
C TYR A 67 -13.20 -26.91 -1.12
N SER A 68 -14.01 -26.95 -0.06
CA SER A 68 -15.45 -26.71 -0.16
C SER A 68 -15.64 -25.37 -0.87
N SER A 69 -16.23 -25.41 -2.06
CA SER A 69 -16.28 -24.32 -3.03
C SER A 69 -17.40 -23.31 -2.77
N GLU A 70 -17.74 -23.07 -1.52
CA GLU A 70 -18.80 -22.14 -1.14
C GLU A 70 -18.37 -21.30 0.07
N VAL A 71 -17.34 -20.46 -0.14
CA VAL A 71 -17.17 -19.31 0.76
C VAL A 71 -18.36 -18.40 0.50
N LYS A 72 -19.33 -18.40 1.43
CA LYS A 72 -20.48 -17.49 1.37
C LYS A 72 -19.96 -16.07 1.20
N THR A 73 -20.39 -15.39 0.14
CA THR A 73 -20.05 -13.99 -0.19
C THR A 73 -20.37 -13.00 0.94
N GLU A 74 -21.15 -13.43 1.94
CA GLU A 74 -21.51 -12.64 3.12
C GLU A 74 -20.43 -12.59 4.23
N ASP A 75 -19.35 -13.38 4.14
CA ASP A 75 -18.28 -13.41 5.16
C ASP A 75 -16.96 -12.71 4.71
N GLU A 76 -17.02 -11.89 3.65
CA GLU A 76 -15.83 -11.18 3.12
C GLU A 76 -15.37 -10.02 4.01
N LEU A 77 -16.26 -9.49 4.85
CA LEU A 77 -15.96 -8.43 5.82
C LEU A 77 -16.57 -8.79 7.16
N ARG A 78 -15.72 -8.92 8.18
CA ARG A 78 -16.13 -9.19 9.56
C ARG A 78 -16.06 -7.92 10.38
N VAL A 79 -17.13 -7.62 11.11
CA VAL A 79 -17.20 -6.52 12.05
C VAL A 79 -17.24 -7.11 13.46
N ARG A 80 -16.18 -6.91 14.25
CA ARG A 80 -16.07 -7.46 15.61
C ARG A 80 -16.02 -6.34 16.63
N HIS A 81 -16.99 -6.30 17.53
CA HIS A 81 -16.93 -5.48 18.73
C HIS A 81 -16.13 -6.26 19.77
N LEU A 82 -15.05 -5.66 20.26
CA LEU A 82 -14.21 -6.30 21.27
C LEU A 82 -14.81 -6.08 22.67
N GLU A 83 -14.57 -7.04 23.55
CA GLU A 83 -15.09 -7.07 24.91
C GLU A 83 -13.99 -6.91 25.96
N GLU A 84 -14.38 -6.91 27.23
CA GLU A 84 -13.51 -6.81 28.41
C GLU A 84 -12.58 -5.58 28.36
N GLU A 85 -11.27 -5.80 28.46
CA GLU A 85 -10.23 -4.76 28.46
C GLU A 85 -10.23 -3.93 27.17
N ASN A 86 -10.80 -4.47 26.09
CA ASN A 86 -10.83 -3.86 24.77
C ASN A 86 -12.21 -3.28 24.41
N ARG A 87 -13.11 -3.17 25.39
CA ARG A 87 -14.45 -2.62 25.20
C ARG A 87 -14.41 -1.23 24.56
N GLY A 88 -15.16 -1.08 23.48
CA GLY A 88 -15.22 0.14 22.67
C GLY A 88 -14.31 0.13 21.45
N ILE A 89 -13.53 -0.95 21.22
CA ILE A 89 -12.77 -1.13 19.98
C ILE A 89 -13.57 -1.99 19.02
N VAL A 90 -13.65 -1.56 17.76
CA VAL A 90 -14.22 -2.34 16.67
C VAL A 90 -13.16 -2.71 15.65
N VAL A 91 -13.15 -3.96 15.22
CA VAL A 91 -12.26 -4.47 14.17
C VAL A 91 -13.05 -4.73 12.89
N LEU A 92 -12.68 -4.03 11.82
CA LEU A 92 -13.09 -4.31 10.44
C LEU A 92 -12.04 -5.24 9.80
N GLY A 93 -12.35 -6.54 9.77
CA GLY A 93 -11.49 -7.58 9.22
C GLY A 93 -11.87 -7.94 7.79
N ILE A 94 -11.00 -7.65 6.82
CA ILE A 94 -11.20 -8.06 5.42
C ILE A 94 -10.76 -9.52 5.26
N ASN A 95 -11.68 -10.39 4.85
CA ASN A 95 -11.50 -11.83 4.76
C ASN A 95 -11.88 -12.36 3.36
N ARG A 96 -11.11 -11.96 2.35
CA ARG A 96 -11.33 -12.34 0.95
C ARG A 96 -10.04 -12.88 0.34
N ALA A 97 -9.51 -13.96 0.90
CA ALA A 97 -8.23 -14.56 0.52
C ALA A 97 -8.14 -14.89 -0.98
N TYR A 98 -9.20 -15.49 -1.52
CA TYR A 98 -9.28 -15.89 -2.94
C TYR A 98 -9.16 -14.73 -3.92
N GLY A 99 -9.52 -13.52 -3.47
CA GLY A 99 -9.44 -12.27 -4.22
C GLY A 99 -8.31 -11.36 -3.77
N LYS A 100 -7.38 -11.84 -2.92
CA LYS A 100 -6.32 -11.02 -2.30
C LYS A 100 -6.86 -9.74 -1.64
N ASN A 101 -8.04 -9.85 -1.02
CA ASN A 101 -8.76 -8.72 -0.43
C ASN A 101 -8.97 -7.53 -1.37
N SER A 102 -9.01 -7.76 -2.69
CA SER A 102 -9.28 -6.69 -3.63
C SER A 102 -10.69 -6.15 -3.44
N LEU A 103 -10.83 -4.84 -3.64
CA LEU A 103 -12.06 -4.06 -3.54
C LEU A 103 -13.01 -4.43 -4.69
N SER A 104 -13.75 -5.53 -4.49
CA SER A 104 -14.87 -5.96 -5.33
C SER A 104 -16.10 -5.08 -5.12
N LYS A 105 -17.06 -5.12 -6.05
CA LYS A 105 -18.39 -4.50 -5.86
C LYS A 105 -19.05 -4.93 -4.54
N ASN A 106 -18.96 -6.21 -4.19
CA ASN A 106 -19.54 -6.76 -2.96
C ASN A 106 -18.81 -6.25 -1.71
N LEU A 107 -17.48 -6.33 -1.67
CA LEU A 107 -16.70 -5.88 -0.51
C LEU A 107 -16.90 -4.37 -0.25
N ILE A 108 -16.95 -3.56 -1.30
CA ILE A 108 -17.25 -2.11 -1.16
C ILE A 108 -18.65 -1.86 -0.64
N LYS A 109 -19.65 -2.65 -1.05
CA LYS A 109 -21.01 -2.59 -0.51
C LYS A 109 -21.04 -2.93 0.99
N MET A 110 -20.35 -3.99 1.39
CA MET A 110 -20.24 -4.40 2.80
C MET A 110 -19.51 -3.34 3.63
N LEU A 111 -18.42 -2.78 3.11
CA LEU A 111 -17.64 -1.75 3.78
C LEU A 111 -18.45 -0.46 3.94
N SER A 112 -19.19 -0.03 2.90
CA SER A 112 -20.13 1.10 2.99
C SER A 112 -21.14 0.89 4.12
N LYS A 113 -21.80 -0.28 4.16
CA LYS A 113 -22.80 -0.60 5.20
C LYS A 113 -22.18 -0.61 6.60
N ALA A 114 -21.00 -1.21 6.76
CA ALA A 114 -20.31 -1.26 8.05
C ALA A 114 -19.90 0.13 8.54
N VAL A 115 -19.35 0.97 7.65
CA VAL A 115 -18.97 2.34 7.97
C VAL A 115 -20.17 3.18 8.35
N ASP A 116 -21.28 3.08 7.63
CA ASP A 116 -22.51 3.81 7.95
C ASP A 116 -23.10 3.40 9.30
N ALA A 117 -23.05 2.12 9.66
CA ALA A 117 -23.43 1.66 10.99
C ALA A 117 -22.53 2.27 12.08
N LEU A 118 -21.21 2.23 11.88
CA LEU A 118 -20.21 2.70 12.84
C LEU A 118 -20.21 4.23 13.03
N LYS A 119 -20.63 5.01 12.04
CA LYS A 119 -20.80 6.47 12.17
C LYS A 119 -21.75 6.85 13.31
N SER A 120 -22.74 6.01 13.60
CA SER A 120 -23.79 6.29 14.59
C SER A 120 -23.64 5.53 15.91
N ASP A 121 -22.65 4.64 16.02
CA ASP A 121 -22.47 3.80 17.19
C ASP A 121 -21.69 4.53 18.30
N LYS A 122 -22.44 5.00 19.31
CA LYS A 122 -21.91 5.73 20.47
C LYS A 122 -21.03 4.87 21.40
N LYS A 123 -21.03 3.54 21.26
CA LYS A 123 -20.20 2.65 22.08
C LYS A 123 -18.77 2.56 21.54
N VAL A 124 -18.56 2.86 20.26
CA VAL A 124 -17.26 2.77 19.60
C VAL A 124 -16.40 3.97 20.02
N ARG A 125 -15.15 3.67 20.36
CA ARG A 125 -14.11 4.63 20.76
C ARG A 125 -12.92 4.61 19.82
N THR A 126 -12.68 3.51 19.12
CA THR A 126 -11.60 3.36 18.13
C THR A 126 -11.95 2.24 17.15
N ILE A 127 -11.55 2.40 15.89
CA ILE A 127 -11.75 1.40 14.84
C ILE A 127 -10.39 0.94 14.30
N ILE A 128 -10.22 -0.37 14.18
CA ILE A 128 -9.06 -0.99 13.55
C ILE A 128 -9.50 -1.63 12.23
N ILE A 129 -8.85 -1.25 11.13
CA ILE A 129 -9.00 -1.89 9.84
C ILE A 129 -7.81 -2.81 9.62
N ARG A 130 -8.07 -4.11 9.42
CA ARG A 130 -7.04 -5.12 9.12
C ARG A 130 -7.55 -6.09 8.07
N SER A 131 -6.66 -6.89 7.51
CA SER A 131 -7.10 -8.12 6.83
C SER A 131 -6.93 -9.32 7.70
N GLU A 132 -7.86 -10.26 7.73
CA GLU A 132 -7.74 -11.58 8.37
C GLU A 132 -6.91 -12.60 7.56
N VAL A 133 -6.41 -12.21 6.39
CA VAL A 133 -5.65 -13.06 5.47
C VAL A 133 -4.15 -12.79 5.65
N PRO A 134 -3.35 -13.77 6.11
CA PRO A 134 -1.92 -13.57 6.33
C PRO A 134 -1.19 -13.08 5.07
N GLY A 135 -0.36 -12.05 5.23
CA GLY A 135 0.49 -11.51 4.16
C GLY A 135 -0.24 -10.65 3.13
N ILE A 136 -1.54 -10.40 3.27
CA ILE A 136 -2.32 -9.56 2.35
C ILE A 136 -3.19 -8.61 3.16
N PHE A 137 -2.94 -7.31 3.08
CA PHE A 137 -3.88 -6.31 3.60
C PHE A 137 -5.01 -6.07 2.58
N CYS A 138 -4.69 -5.48 1.43
CA CYS A 138 -5.63 -5.24 0.34
C CYS A 138 -4.85 -4.99 -0.97
N ALA A 139 -5.14 -5.77 -2.02
CA ALA A 139 -4.47 -5.65 -3.31
C ALA A 139 -4.98 -4.49 -4.20
N GLY A 140 -5.93 -3.68 -3.72
CA GLY A 140 -6.52 -2.58 -4.49
C GLY A 140 -7.79 -2.99 -5.21
N ALA A 141 -8.13 -2.35 -6.33
CA ALA A 141 -9.34 -2.66 -7.08
C ALA A 141 -9.32 -4.10 -7.63
N ASP A 142 -10.48 -4.77 -7.67
CA ASP A 142 -10.58 -6.10 -8.28
C ASP A 142 -10.41 -5.99 -9.82
N LEU A 143 -9.23 -6.37 -10.33
CA LEU A 143 -8.92 -6.30 -11.75
C LEU A 143 -9.76 -7.27 -12.59
N LYS A 144 -10.26 -8.37 -12.02
CA LYS A 144 -11.13 -9.31 -12.74
C LYS A 144 -12.51 -8.71 -12.98
N GLU A 145 -13.04 -7.98 -11.99
CA GLU A 145 -14.27 -7.22 -12.18
C GLU A 145 -14.06 -6.04 -13.11
N ARG A 146 -12.93 -5.32 -12.96
CA ARG A 146 -12.60 -4.17 -13.81
C ARG A 146 -12.51 -4.53 -15.28
N ALA A 147 -11.92 -5.67 -15.62
CA ALA A 147 -11.78 -6.13 -17.01
C ALA A 147 -13.13 -6.43 -17.68
N LYS A 148 -14.21 -6.63 -16.91
CA LYS A 148 -15.55 -6.90 -17.42
C LYS A 148 -16.45 -5.65 -17.46
N MET A 149 -15.98 -4.52 -16.92
CA MET A 149 -16.75 -3.27 -16.91
C MET A 149 -16.63 -2.56 -18.26
N SER A 150 -17.76 -2.04 -18.73
CA SER A 150 -17.77 -1.05 -19.81
C SER A 150 -17.20 0.29 -19.31
N SER A 151 -16.76 1.15 -20.24
CA SER A 151 -16.16 2.45 -19.90
C SER A 151 -17.09 3.34 -19.07
N SER A 152 -18.40 3.29 -19.30
CA SER A 152 -19.42 4.03 -18.56
C SER A 152 -19.59 3.54 -17.11
N GLU A 153 -19.24 2.28 -16.80
CA GLU A 153 -19.32 1.73 -15.44
C GLU A 153 -18.07 2.00 -14.61
N VAL A 154 -16.90 2.18 -15.26
CA VAL A 154 -15.61 2.35 -14.56
C VAL A 154 -15.63 3.60 -13.69
N GLY A 155 -16.06 4.74 -14.23
CA GLY A 155 -16.12 6.01 -13.50
C GLY A 155 -16.98 5.94 -12.22
N PRO A 156 -18.25 5.53 -12.32
CA PRO A 156 -19.13 5.31 -11.17
C PRO A 156 -18.55 4.34 -10.13
N PHE A 157 -17.95 3.24 -10.58
CA PHE A 157 -17.34 2.26 -9.66
C PHE A 157 -16.16 2.83 -8.88
N VAL A 158 -15.23 3.52 -9.56
CA VAL A 158 -14.09 4.19 -8.91
C VAL A 158 -14.57 5.29 -7.96
N SER A 159 -15.60 6.06 -8.35
CA SER A 159 -16.21 7.06 -7.48
C SER A 159 -16.86 6.45 -6.24
N LYS A 160 -17.48 5.27 -6.34
CA LYS A 160 -18.01 4.54 -5.18
C LYS A 160 -16.91 4.08 -4.23
N ILE A 161 -15.78 3.57 -4.74
CA ILE A 161 -14.60 3.25 -3.92
C ILE A 161 -14.12 4.51 -3.18
N ARG A 162 -13.94 5.62 -3.91
CA ARG A 162 -13.48 6.89 -3.34
C ARG A 162 -14.41 7.40 -2.26
N ALA A 163 -15.72 7.31 -2.47
CA ALA A 163 -16.73 7.73 -1.49
C ALA A 163 -16.61 6.92 -0.19
N VAL A 164 -16.55 5.59 -0.27
CA VAL A 164 -16.42 4.74 0.93
C VAL A 164 -15.09 4.98 1.65
N ILE A 165 -13.99 5.14 0.93
CA ILE A 165 -12.70 5.50 1.54
C ILE A 165 -12.79 6.88 2.22
N ASN A 166 -13.53 7.83 1.64
CA ASN A 166 -13.78 9.12 2.27
C ASN A 166 -14.68 9.02 3.50
N ASP A 167 -15.69 8.15 3.48
CA ASP A 167 -16.54 7.89 4.64
C ASP A 167 -15.73 7.36 5.83
N ILE A 168 -14.74 6.48 5.56
CA ILE A 168 -13.80 5.99 6.58
C ILE A 168 -12.97 7.13 7.16
N ALA A 169 -12.44 8.01 6.29
CA ALA A 169 -11.65 9.17 6.72
C ALA A 169 -12.43 10.19 7.56
N ASN A 170 -13.77 10.11 7.57
CA ASN A 170 -14.65 11.02 8.31
C ASN A 170 -15.39 10.30 9.45
N LEU A 171 -14.95 9.10 9.86
CA LEU A 171 -15.50 8.44 11.04
C LEU A 171 -15.24 9.30 12.29
N PRO A 172 -16.20 9.36 13.24
CA PRO A 172 -16.11 10.27 14.39
C PRO A 172 -15.12 9.83 15.48
N VAL A 173 -14.45 8.71 15.28
CA VAL A 173 -13.54 8.08 16.24
C VAL A 173 -12.19 7.79 15.58
N PRO A 174 -11.09 7.75 16.34
CA PRO A 174 -9.79 7.38 15.80
C PRO A 174 -9.80 6.05 15.03
N THR A 175 -9.11 6.04 13.89
CA THR A 175 -9.01 4.90 12.98
C THR A 175 -7.56 4.47 12.78
N ILE A 176 -7.32 3.16 12.83
CA ILE A 176 -5.98 2.57 12.70
C ILE A 176 -5.99 1.52 11.59
N ALA A 177 -5.12 1.67 10.60
CA ALA A 177 -4.84 0.61 9.62
C ALA A 177 -3.70 -0.28 10.13
N ALA A 178 -3.97 -1.57 10.32
CA ALA A 178 -2.99 -2.58 10.68
C ALA A 178 -2.58 -3.38 9.44
N ILE A 179 -1.39 -3.09 8.91
CA ILE A 179 -0.87 -3.59 7.63
C ILE A 179 0.15 -4.70 7.87
N ASP A 180 -0.32 -5.94 7.92
CA ASP A 180 0.52 -7.15 8.10
C ASP A 180 0.93 -7.79 6.76
N GLY A 181 0.74 -7.10 5.64
CA GLY A 181 0.89 -7.68 4.31
C GLY A 181 0.84 -6.69 3.16
N LEU A 182 0.51 -7.18 1.97
CA LEU A 182 0.45 -6.40 0.74
C LEU A 182 -0.69 -5.36 0.76
N ALA A 183 -0.37 -4.08 0.60
CA ALA A 183 -1.32 -2.96 0.49
C ALA A 183 -1.06 -2.12 -0.77
N LEU A 184 -1.71 -2.44 -1.88
CA LEU A 184 -1.47 -1.78 -3.18
C LEU A 184 -2.68 -0.98 -3.66
N GLY A 185 -2.41 0.13 -4.35
CA GLY A 185 -3.43 1.00 -4.95
C GLY A 185 -4.54 1.34 -3.97
N GLY A 186 -5.78 1.00 -4.31
CA GLY A 186 -6.95 1.15 -3.42
C GLY A 186 -6.79 0.61 -1.99
N GLY A 187 -5.93 -0.39 -1.76
CA GLY A 187 -5.60 -0.89 -0.43
C GLY A 187 -4.73 0.07 0.38
N LEU A 188 -3.74 0.70 -0.25
CA LEU A 188 -2.98 1.78 0.39
C LEU A 188 -3.84 3.05 0.52
N GLU A 189 -4.73 3.33 -0.45
CA GLU A 189 -5.66 4.46 -0.36
C GLU A 189 -6.65 4.30 0.81
N LEU A 190 -7.10 3.06 1.07
CA LEU A 190 -7.86 2.70 2.27
C LEU A 190 -7.06 2.96 3.54
N ALA A 191 -5.80 2.51 3.60
CA ALA A 191 -4.95 2.76 4.76
C ALA A 191 -4.64 4.26 4.98
N LEU A 192 -4.48 5.02 3.91
CA LEU A 192 -4.30 6.48 3.93
C LEU A 192 -5.54 7.24 4.43
N ALA A 193 -6.72 6.62 4.39
CA ALA A 193 -7.92 7.18 4.99
C ALA A 193 -7.97 6.99 6.52
N CYS A 194 -7.19 6.07 7.09
CA CYS A 194 -7.08 5.96 8.53
C CYS A 194 -6.19 7.08 9.11
N ASP A 195 -6.45 7.48 10.35
CA ASP A 195 -5.65 8.47 11.06
C ASP A 195 -4.21 7.97 11.25
N ILE A 196 -4.08 6.73 11.71
CA ILE A 196 -2.79 6.09 12.00
C ILE A 196 -2.63 4.84 11.15
N ARG A 197 -1.40 4.62 10.66
CA ARG A 197 -1.01 3.42 9.93
C ARG A 197 0.15 2.76 10.65
N VAL A 198 0.01 1.47 10.90
CA VAL A 198 1.09 0.62 11.41
C VAL A 198 1.28 -0.55 10.46
N ALA A 199 2.52 -0.98 10.28
CA ALA A 199 2.81 -2.11 9.40
C ALA A 199 3.93 -3.01 9.93
N ALA A 200 3.88 -4.27 9.50
CA ALA A 200 4.99 -5.20 9.58
C ALA A 200 6.19 -4.68 8.79
N SER A 201 7.42 -4.99 9.22
CA SER A 201 8.61 -4.62 8.44
C SER A 201 8.62 -5.31 7.06
N SER A 202 8.07 -6.53 7.01
CA SER A 202 7.94 -7.33 5.79
C SER A 202 6.81 -6.90 4.85
N ALA A 203 5.87 -6.06 5.32
CA ALA A 203 4.75 -5.57 4.52
C ALA A 203 5.24 -4.85 3.25
N LYS A 204 4.38 -4.78 2.23
CA LYS A 204 4.69 -4.16 0.95
C LYS A 204 3.56 -3.25 0.55
N MET A 205 3.86 -1.99 0.24
CA MET A 205 2.82 -1.00 -0.06
C MET A 205 3.22 0.00 -1.15
N GLY A 206 2.26 0.45 -1.94
CA GLY A 206 2.52 1.43 -2.99
C GLY A 206 1.31 1.73 -3.86
N LEU A 207 1.35 2.87 -4.54
CA LEU A 207 0.39 3.28 -5.56
C LEU A 207 0.98 2.95 -6.94
N VAL A 208 0.57 1.83 -7.51
CA VAL A 208 1.16 1.23 -8.73
C VAL A 208 0.36 1.49 -10.00
N GLU A 209 -0.67 2.33 -9.91
CA GLU A 209 -1.66 2.59 -10.95
C GLU A 209 -1.05 3.06 -12.28
N THR A 210 0.05 3.82 -12.25
CA THR A 210 0.69 4.36 -13.46
C THR A 210 1.32 3.27 -14.33
N LYS A 211 1.68 2.11 -13.77
CA LYS A 211 2.08 0.91 -14.55
C LYS A 211 0.93 0.30 -15.35
N LEU A 212 -0.31 0.63 -14.99
CA LEU A 212 -1.54 0.20 -15.66
C LEU A 212 -2.16 1.33 -16.49
N ALA A 213 -1.40 2.38 -16.80
CA ALA A 213 -1.85 3.57 -17.53
C ALA A 213 -3.07 4.27 -16.89
N ILE A 214 -3.20 4.19 -15.56
CA ILE A 214 -4.23 4.87 -14.78
C ILE A 214 -3.59 5.62 -13.59
N ILE A 215 -4.41 6.32 -12.80
CA ILE A 215 -3.96 7.07 -11.62
C ILE A 215 -4.65 6.56 -10.35
N PRO A 216 -4.10 6.82 -9.15
CA PRO A 216 -4.74 6.48 -7.88
C PRO A 216 -6.12 7.15 -7.76
N GLY A 217 -7.16 6.33 -7.71
CA GLY A 217 -8.55 6.76 -7.89
C GLY A 217 -9.35 6.89 -6.58
N GLY A 218 -8.93 6.25 -5.50
CA GLY A 218 -9.55 6.27 -4.17
C GLY A 218 -9.10 7.44 -3.27
N GLY A 219 -8.33 8.38 -3.82
CA GLY A 219 -7.87 9.59 -3.13
C GLY A 219 -6.37 9.58 -2.79
N GLY A 220 -5.60 8.63 -3.28
CA GLY A 220 -4.15 8.53 -3.09
C GLY A 220 -3.39 9.74 -3.61
N THR A 221 -3.82 10.33 -4.74
CA THR A 221 -3.27 11.59 -5.26
C THR A 221 -3.46 12.77 -4.31
N GLN A 222 -4.33 12.65 -3.31
CA GLN A 222 -4.63 13.68 -2.34
C GLN A 222 -4.02 13.37 -0.97
N ARG A 223 -4.24 12.17 -0.45
CA ARG A 223 -3.81 11.80 0.91
C ARG A 223 -2.32 11.51 0.99
N LEU A 224 -1.73 10.88 -0.02
CA LEU A 224 -0.29 10.59 -0.02
C LEU A 224 0.58 11.86 0.06
N PRO A 225 0.40 12.89 -0.79
CA PRO A 225 1.21 14.11 -0.68
C PRO A 225 0.97 14.90 0.61
N ARG A 226 -0.19 14.77 1.25
CA ARG A 226 -0.46 15.36 2.57
C ARG A 226 0.25 14.60 3.70
N ALA A 227 0.43 13.29 3.53
CA ALA A 227 1.08 12.44 4.52
C ALA A 227 2.62 12.52 4.46
N ILE A 228 3.22 12.52 3.27
CA ILE A 228 4.68 12.37 3.09
C ILE A 228 5.34 13.52 2.31
N GLY A 229 4.58 14.58 2.02
CA GLY A 229 5.03 15.70 1.20
C GLY A 229 4.96 15.43 -0.31
N MET A 230 4.89 16.52 -1.07
CA MET A 230 4.62 16.49 -2.52
C MET A 230 5.72 15.77 -3.33
N SER A 231 6.99 15.99 -2.99
CA SER A 231 8.13 15.45 -3.76
C SER A 231 8.14 13.92 -3.73
N LEU A 232 8.12 13.33 -2.52
CA LEU A 232 8.11 11.89 -2.34
C LEU A 232 6.83 11.26 -2.90
N ALA A 233 5.67 11.89 -2.71
CA ALA A 233 4.42 11.38 -3.28
C ALA A 233 4.46 11.31 -4.81
N LYS A 234 5.02 12.33 -5.48
CA LYS A 234 5.24 12.33 -6.94
C LYS A 234 6.20 11.22 -7.34
N GLU A 235 7.34 11.08 -6.66
CA GLU A 235 8.30 10.01 -6.94
C GLU A 235 7.63 8.63 -6.89
N LEU A 236 6.89 8.34 -5.82
CA LEU A 236 6.23 7.04 -5.65
C LEU A 236 5.13 6.79 -6.69
N ILE A 237 4.30 7.79 -6.99
CA ILE A 237 3.20 7.65 -7.97
C ILE A 237 3.75 7.56 -9.40
N PHE A 238 4.75 8.38 -9.76
CA PHE A 238 5.32 8.39 -11.11
C PHE A 238 6.12 7.12 -11.39
N SER A 239 6.87 6.62 -10.41
CA SER A 239 7.66 5.39 -10.56
C SER A 239 6.85 4.11 -10.33
N ALA A 240 5.66 4.21 -9.71
CA ALA A 240 4.89 3.05 -9.23
C ALA A 240 5.77 2.10 -8.38
N ARG A 241 6.61 2.69 -7.51
CA ARG A 241 7.49 1.93 -6.60
C ARG A 241 6.67 1.36 -5.45
N VAL A 242 7.00 0.13 -5.07
CA VAL A 242 6.48 -0.52 -3.88
C VAL A 242 7.54 -0.43 -2.80
N LEU A 243 7.16 0.11 -1.64
CA LEU A 243 8.00 0.23 -0.46
C LEU A 243 7.78 -0.98 0.45
N ASP A 244 8.82 -1.39 1.16
CA ASP A 244 8.65 -2.22 2.36
C ASP A 244 8.28 -1.41 3.62
N GLY A 245 8.06 -2.09 4.74
CA GLY A 245 7.70 -1.42 5.99
C GLY A 245 8.79 -0.49 6.55
N GLN A 246 10.06 -0.80 6.33
CA GLN A 246 11.16 0.05 6.80
C GLN A 246 11.26 1.32 5.96
N GLU A 247 11.22 1.19 4.63
CA GLU A 247 11.20 2.31 3.70
C GLU A 247 9.96 3.19 3.93
N ALA A 248 8.79 2.58 4.12
CA ALA A 248 7.55 3.30 4.40
C ALA A 248 7.62 4.12 5.70
N LYS A 249 8.30 3.62 6.74
CA LYS A 249 8.57 4.43 7.95
C LYS A 249 9.56 5.54 7.69
N ALA A 250 10.64 5.26 6.96
CA ALA A 250 11.67 6.25 6.67
C ALA A 250 11.10 7.49 5.97
N VAL A 251 10.08 7.31 5.12
CA VAL A 251 9.39 8.41 4.43
C VAL A 251 8.17 8.97 5.19
N GLY A 252 7.88 8.49 6.40
CA GLY A 252 6.74 8.94 7.21
C GLY A 252 5.37 8.44 6.76
N LEU A 253 5.30 7.46 5.85
CA LEU A 253 4.03 6.89 5.37
C LEU A 253 3.32 6.11 6.48
N ILE A 254 4.09 5.42 7.32
CA ILE A 254 3.60 4.63 8.45
C ILE A 254 4.42 4.92 9.71
N ILE A 255 3.88 4.51 10.84
CA ILE A 255 4.64 4.37 12.08
C ILE A 255 4.93 2.87 12.24
N VAL A 256 6.20 2.45 12.18
CA VAL A 256 6.55 1.03 12.43
C VAL A 256 6.44 0.73 13.91
N LEU A 257 5.88 -0.45 14.20
CA LEU A 257 5.90 -1.09 15.51
C LEU A 257 7.34 -1.21 16.04
N THR A 258 7.67 -0.36 17.02
CA THR A 258 8.71 -0.69 18.00
C THR A 258 8.04 -1.44 19.15
N PHE A 259 8.83 -2.05 20.05
CA PHE A 259 8.33 -2.79 21.23
C PHE A 259 7.24 -2.02 22.02
N LEU A 260 7.25 -0.69 21.98
CA LEU A 260 6.27 0.19 22.63
C LEU A 260 4.90 0.28 21.92
N THR A 261 4.87 0.30 20.58
CA THR A 261 3.62 0.20 19.80
C THR A 261 3.07 -1.22 19.87
N TYR A 262 3.96 -2.19 20.08
CA TYR A 262 3.61 -3.59 20.37
C TYR A 262 2.80 -3.67 21.66
N LEU A 263 3.00 -2.79 22.64
CA LEU A 263 2.23 -2.71 23.88
C LEU A 263 0.79 -2.20 23.67
N ILE A 264 0.56 -1.30 22.71
CA ILE A 264 -0.81 -0.89 22.31
C ILE A 264 -1.53 -2.06 21.63
N PHE A 265 -0.79 -2.84 20.84
CA PHE A 265 -1.25 -4.08 20.21
C PHE A 265 -1.35 -5.28 21.17
N TYR A 266 -0.54 -5.31 22.24
CA TYR A 266 -0.54 -6.35 23.28
C TYR A 266 -1.57 -6.04 24.37
N ARG A 267 -1.94 -4.78 24.60
CA ARG A 267 -3.13 -4.51 25.43
C ARG A 267 -4.42 -5.03 24.76
N LEU A 268 -4.36 -5.33 23.46
CA LEU A 268 -5.35 -6.02 22.64
C LEU A 268 -5.08 -7.55 22.49
N GLU A 269 -4.28 -8.17 23.37
CA GLU A 269 -3.58 -9.47 23.18
C GLU A 269 -4.42 -10.72 22.83
N GLY A 270 -5.75 -10.66 22.79
CA GLY A 270 -6.55 -11.80 22.37
C GLY A 270 -6.61 -12.04 20.85
N LEU A 271 -6.33 -11.05 20.00
CA LEU A 271 -6.80 -11.05 18.60
C LEU A 271 -5.75 -11.14 17.49
N LEU A 272 -4.47 -10.92 17.79
CA LEU A 272 -3.46 -10.67 16.76
C LEU A 272 -2.30 -11.66 16.88
N ALA A 273 -2.44 -12.82 16.25
CA ALA A 273 -1.36 -13.77 16.04
C ALA A 273 -0.33 -13.21 15.04
N PHE A 274 0.50 -12.29 15.50
CA PHE A 274 1.58 -11.71 14.71
C PHE A 274 2.85 -12.54 14.91
N LYS A 275 3.25 -13.30 13.89
CA LYS A 275 4.50 -14.07 13.86
C LYS A 275 5.58 -13.26 13.13
N GLU A 276 6.20 -12.29 13.80
CA GLU A 276 7.46 -11.70 13.32
C GLU A 276 8.62 -12.23 14.17
N LYS A 277 9.69 -12.69 13.50
CA LYS A 277 10.92 -13.17 14.17
C LYS A 277 11.47 -12.01 14.99
N ARG A 278 11.71 -12.25 16.29
CA ARG A 278 12.34 -11.26 17.19
C ARG A 278 13.57 -10.65 16.50
N PRO A 279 13.72 -9.30 16.48
CA PRO A 279 14.98 -8.70 16.05
C PRO A 279 16.10 -9.18 16.97
N PRO A 280 17.35 -9.33 16.46
CA PRO A 280 18.48 -9.73 17.28
C PRO A 280 18.65 -8.72 18.43
N ARG A 281 18.74 -9.23 19.67
CA ARG A 281 19.13 -8.40 20.81
C ARG A 281 20.49 -7.80 20.48
N TYR A 282 20.59 -6.47 20.44
CA TYR A 282 21.88 -5.81 20.61
C TYR A 282 22.42 -6.28 21.96
N LYS A 283 23.48 -7.09 21.93
CA LYS A 283 24.33 -7.28 23.09
C LYS A 283 25.12 -5.99 23.22
N GLY A 284 24.86 -5.23 24.28
CA GLY A 284 25.75 -4.14 24.67
C GLY A 284 27.08 -4.75 25.10
N GLU A 285 28.15 -4.25 24.50
CA GLU A 285 29.47 -4.09 25.12
C GLU A 285 29.64 -2.60 25.41
#